data_AF-A0A9N9JZG4-F1
#
_entry.id   AF-A0A9N9JZG4-F1
#
_cell.length_a   1.000
_cell.length_b   1.000
_cell.length_c   1.000
_cell.angle_alpha   90.00
_cell.angle_beta   90.00
_cell.angle_gamma   90.00
#
_symmetry.space_group_name_H-M   'P 1'
#
loop_
_entity.id
_entity.type
_entity.pdbx_description
1 polymer ?
#
loop_
_entity_poly.entity_id
_entity_poly.type
_entity_poly.pdbx_seq_one_letter_code
_entity_poly.pdbx_strand_id
1 'polypeptide(L)'
;EKLMVISYYENVKNVRATARRFEIEPKQVREWLDKKYELMSAAPYLLTLNSGRWAQFPLLEERLVKWINERRNEQYAVTQNMV
;
A
#
# COMPACT_ATOMS: atom_id res chain seq x y z
N GLU A 1 2.09 -7.04 5.87
CA GLU A 1 1.24 -7.47 7.02
C GLU A 1 -0.12 -8.05 6.61
N LYS A 2 -0.96 -7.34 5.83
CA LYS A 2 -2.32 -7.81 5.45
C LYS A 2 -2.37 -9.21 4.80
N LEU A 3 -1.43 -9.52 3.89
CA LEU A 3 -1.33 -10.85 3.28
C LEU A 3 -1.02 -11.97 4.28
N MET A 4 -0.26 -11.67 5.35
CA MET A 4 0.02 -12.64 6.43
C MET A 4 -1.23 -12.91 7.28
N VAL A 5 -2.08 -11.90 7.49
CA VAL A 5 -3.35 -12.07 8.20
C VAL A 5 -4.31 -12.94 7.38
N ILE A 6 -4.35 -12.74 6.07
CA ILE A 6 -5.14 -13.56 5.15
C ILE A 6 -4.63 -15.02 5.15
N SER A 7 -3.33 -15.24 5.02
CA SER A 7 -2.77 -16.61 5.01
C SER A 7 -2.98 -17.34 6.34
N TYR A 8 -2.89 -16.64 7.47
CA TYR A 8 -3.22 -17.22 8.77
C TYR A 8 -4.72 -17.56 8.89
N TYR A 9 -5.60 -16.67 8.42
CA TYR A 9 -7.04 -16.95 8.37
C TYR A 9 -7.37 -18.18 7.53
N GLU A 10 -6.69 -18.43 6.42
CA GLU A 10 -6.95 -19.62 5.59
C GLU A 10 -6.69 -20.94 6.33
N ASN A 11 -5.72 -20.94 7.25
CA ASN A 11 -5.40 -22.09 8.08
C ASN A 11 -6.38 -22.27 9.25
N VAL A 12 -6.79 -21.18 9.92
CA VAL A 12 -7.63 -21.23 11.13
C VAL A 12 -9.14 -21.18 10.80
N LYS A 13 -9.51 -20.51 9.72
CA LYS A 13 -10.88 -20.23 9.25
C LYS A 13 -11.80 -19.59 10.30
N ASN A 14 -11.24 -18.77 11.19
CA ASN A 14 -11.99 -18.08 12.24
C ASN A 14 -11.56 -16.61 12.35
N VAL A 15 -12.47 -15.71 11.97
CA VAL A 15 -12.23 -14.26 11.94
C VAL A 15 -11.88 -13.70 13.33
N ARG A 16 -12.57 -14.13 14.39
CA ARG A 16 -12.36 -13.61 15.75
C ARG A 16 -11.02 -14.09 16.33
N ALA A 17 -10.63 -15.32 16.04
CA ALA A 17 -9.35 -15.87 16.46
C ALA A 17 -8.18 -15.17 15.75
N THR A 18 -8.30 -14.97 14.43
CA THR A 18 -7.32 -14.19 13.65
C THR A 18 -7.22 -12.76 14.15
N ALA A 19 -8.34 -12.07 14.35
CA ALA A 19 -8.36 -10.70 14.88
C ALA A 19 -7.63 -10.59 16.23
N ARG A 20 -7.89 -11.53 17.15
CA ARG A 20 -7.20 -11.60 18.45
C ARG A 20 -5.70 -11.87 18.30
N ARG A 21 -5.30 -12.75 17.38
CA ARG A 21 -3.89 -13.12 17.16
C ARG A 21 -3.05 -11.95 16.64
N PHE A 22 -3.65 -11.10 15.81
CA PHE A 22 -2.98 -9.95 15.21
C PHE A 22 -3.33 -8.62 15.88
N GLU A 23 -4.09 -8.64 16.99
CA GLU A 23 -4.51 -7.45 17.73
C GLU A 23 -5.19 -6.38 16.86
N ILE A 24 -6.02 -6.84 15.92
CA ILE A 24 -6.78 -6.00 14.98
C ILE A 24 -8.28 -6.19 15.17
N GLU A 25 -9.08 -5.30 14.60
CA GLU A 25 -10.53 -5.46 14.65
C GLU A 25 -11.02 -6.59 13.71
N PRO A 26 -12.03 -7.38 14.11
CA PRO A 26 -12.64 -8.38 13.22
C PRO A 26 -13.17 -7.80 11.91
N LYS A 27 -13.55 -6.52 11.91
CA LYS A 27 -13.98 -5.80 10.71
C LYS A 27 -12.85 -5.68 9.69
N GLN A 28 -11.64 -5.33 10.14
CA GLN A 28 -10.47 -5.20 9.27
C GLN A 28 -10.11 -6.55 8.62
N VAL A 29 -10.22 -7.65 9.37
CA VAL A 29 -9.99 -9.00 8.82
C VAL A 29 -10.97 -9.30 7.68
N ARG A 30 -12.26 -8.98 7.84
CA ARG A 30 -13.27 -9.19 6.78
C ARG A 30 -12.98 -8.34 5.56
N GLU A 31 -12.73 -7.05 5.76
CA GLU A 31 -12.41 -6.13 4.66
C GLU A 31 -11.18 -6.56 3.84
N TRP A 32 -10.16 -7.12 4.51
CA TRP A 32 -8.97 -7.63 3.81
C TRP A 32 -9.23 -8.95 3.11
N LEU A 33 -10.10 -9.81 3.63
CA LEU A 33 -10.53 -11.03 2.95
C LEU A 33 -11.34 -10.70 1.69
N ASP A 34 -12.26 -9.74 1.76
CA ASP A 34 -13.06 -9.29 0.62
C ASP A 34 -12.16 -8.71 -0.49
N LYS A 35 -11.10 -7.98 -0.09
CA LYS A 35 -10.11 -7.39 -1.00
C LYS A 35 -8.89 -8.29 -1.26
N LYS A 36 -8.98 -9.60 -0.98
CA LYS A 36 -7.84 -10.52 -1.09
C LYS A 36 -7.18 -10.48 -2.48
N TYR A 37 -7.97 -10.57 -3.54
CA TYR A 37 -7.45 -10.60 -4.91
C TYR A 37 -6.75 -9.30 -5.29
N GLU A 38 -7.30 -8.16 -4.88
CA GLU A 38 -6.68 -6.84 -5.05
C GLU A 38 -5.37 -6.71 -4.25
N LEU A 39 -5.34 -7.26 -3.02
CA LEU A 39 -4.15 -7.29 -2.18
C LEU A 39 -3.04 -8.18 -2.75
N MET A 40 -3.39 -9.26 -3.46
CA MET A 40 -2.43 -10.14 -4.11
C MET A 40 -1.92 -9.58 -5.44
N SER A 41 -2.74 -8.80 -6.17
CA SER A 41 -2.34 -8.16 -7.42
C SER A 41 -1.62 -6.83 -7.22
N ALA A 42 -1.80 -6.17 -6.06
CA ALA A 42 -1.09 -4.96 -5.72
C ALA A 42 0.42 -5.22 -5.57
N ALA A 43 1.22 -4.66 -6.47
CA ALA A 43 2.66 -4.62 -6.30
C ALA A 43 3.00 -3.78 -5.04
N PRO A 44 3.87 -4.27 -4.13
CA PRO A 44 4.21 -3.57 -2.88
C PRO A 44 4.72 -2.14 -3.09
N TYR A 45 5.22 -1.84 -4.29
CA TYR A 45 5.91 -0.60 -4.65
C TYR A 45 5.02 0.42 -5.38
N LEU A 46 3.78 0.06 -5.78
CA LEU A 46 2.96 0.90 -6.64
C LEU A 46 1.65 1.37 -6.00
N LEU A 47 1.07 0.61 -5.07
CA LEU A 47 -0.30 0.86 -4.61
C LEU A 47 -0.41 0.73 -3.09
N THR A 48 -0.46 1.87 -2.41
CA THR A 48 -0.91 1.93 -1.01
C THR A 48 -2.43 1.77 -0.99
N LEU A 49 -2.94 0.79 -0.22
CA LEU A 49 -4.38 0.50 -0.15
C LEU A 49 -5.23 1.66 0.41
N ASN A 50 -4.59 2.54 1.17
CA ASN A 50 -5.11 3.87 1.43
C ASN A 50 -4.49 4.76 0.35
N SER A 51 -5.26 5.10 -0.68
CA SER A 51 -4.91 6.31 -1.44
C SER A 51 -4.87 7.41 -0.39
N GLY A 52 -3.70 8.04 -0.24
CA GLY A 52 -3.57 9.16 0.66
C GLY A 52 -4.48 10.31 0.22
N ARG A 53 -4.13 11.52 0.62
CA ARG A 53 -4.78 12.69 0.02
C ARG A 53 -4.61 12.62 -1.50
N TRP A 54 -5.70 12.88 -2.23
CA TRP A 54 -5.66 12.95 -3.68
C TRP A 54 -4.63 14.01 -4.10
N ALA A 55 -3.91 13.74 -5.19
CA ALA A 55 -2.99 14.69 -5.79
C ALA A 55 -3.71 16.03 -6.02
N GLN A 56 -3.16 17.12 -5.48
CA GLN A 56 -3.76 18.43 -5.63
C GLN A 56 -3.55 18.94 -7.07
N PHE A 57 -2.43 18.53 -7.69
CA PHE A 57 -2.09 18.87 -9.06
C PHE A 57 -1.57 17.63 -9.81
N PRO A 58 -2.47 16.73 -10.27
CA PRO A 58 -2.08 15.42 -10.81
C PRO A 58 -1.04 15.47 -11.93
N LEU A 59 -1.25 16.34 -12.93
CA LEU A 59 -0.35 16.52 -14.06
C LEU A 59 1.02 17.09 -13.66
N LEU A 60 1.04 17.99 -12.68
CA LEU A 60 2.27 18.61 -12.19
C LEU A 60 3.08 17.60 -11.36
N GLU A 61 2.41 16.88 -10.47
CA GLU A 61 3.01 15.84 -9.64
C GLU A 61 3.59 14.70 -10.50
N GLU A 62 2.87 14.28 -11.55
CA GLU A 62 3.38 13.28 -12.52
C GLU A 62 4.64 13.77 -13.24
N ARG A 63 4.62 15.02 -13.75
CA ARG A 63 5.78 15.61 -14.42
C ARG A 63 6.98 15.76 -13.48
N LEU A 64 6.73 16.13 -12.24
CA LEU A 64 7.74 16.27 -11.21
C LEU A 64 8.37 14.91 -10.85
N VAL A 65 7.56 13.87 -10.66
CA VAL A 65 8.05 12.51 -10.39
C VAL A 65 8.94 12.01 -11.53
N LYS A 66 8.53 12.26 -12.79
CA LYS A 66 9.34 11.92 -13.96
C LYS A 66 10.70 12.63 -13.93
N TRP A 67 10.72 13.93 -13.67
CA TRP A 67 11.96 14.71 -13.57
C TRP A 67 12.87 14.24 -12.42
N ILE A 68 12.30 13.92 -11.24
CA ILE A 68 13.05 13.39 -10.10
C ILE A 68 13.72 12.05 -10.47
N ASN A 69 12.98 11.17 -11.14
CA ASN A 69 13.51 9.87 -11.57
C ASN A 69 14.63 10.02 -12.60
N GLU A 70 14.51 10.94 -13.55
CA GLU A 70 15.57 11.28 -14.50
C GLU A 70 16.83 11.75 -13.78
N ARG A 71 16.72 12.68 -12.82
CA ARG A 71 17.84 13.16 -12.02
C ARG A 71 18.51 12.09 -11.17
N ARG A 72 17.72 11.20 -10.57
CA ARG A 72 18.25 10.08 -9.78
C ARG A 72 18.96 9.04 -10.64
N ASN A 73 18.46 8.79 -11.85
CA ASN A 73 19.14 7.91 -12.81
C ASN A 73 20.50 8.48 -13.24
N GLU A 74 20.61 9.79 -13.32
CA GLU A 74 21.87 10.52 -13.54
C GLU A 74 22.76 10.60 -12.28
N GLN A 75 22.38 9.94 -11.18
CA GLN A 75 23.03 9.97 -9.87
C GLN A 75 23.08 11.35 -9.18
N TYR A 76 22.25 12.31 -9.59
CA TYR A 76 22.10 13.58 -8.89
C TYR A 76 21.20 13.42 -7.66
N ALA A 77 21.64 13.98 -6.53
CA ALA A 77 20.82 14.10 -5.34
C ALA A 77 19.75 15.18 -5.56
N VAL A 78 18.49 14.79 -5.51
CA VAL A 78 17.35 15.74 -5.54
C VAL A 78 16.90 16.03 -4.12
N THR A 79 16.96 17.30 -3.72
CA THR A 79 16.52 17.77 -2.40
C THR A 79 15.26 18.60 -2.52
N GLN A 80 14.53 18.78 -1.41
CA GLN A 80 13.27 19.53 -1.38
C GLN A 80 13.42 20.97 -1.88
N ASN A 81 14.57 21.61 -1.66
CA ASN A 81 14.79 23.00 -2.10
C ASN A 81 14.86 23.15 -3.63
N MET A 82 14.93 22.05 -4.37
CA MET A 82 14.97 22.02 -5.84
C MET A 82 13.58 21.82 -6.47
N VAL A 83 12.56 21.60 -5.64
CA VAL A 83 11.19 21.21 -6.00
C VAL A 83 10.20 22.22 -5.43
#